data_AF-A0A961TH49-F1
#
_entry.id   AF-A0A961TH49-F1
#
_cell.length_a   1.000
_cell.length_b   1.000
_cell.length_c   1.000
_cell.angle_alpha   90.00
_cell.angle_beta   90.00
_cell.angle_gamma   90.00
#
_symmetry.space_group_name_H-M   'P 1'
#
loop_
_entity.id
_entity.type
_entity.pdbx_description
1 polymer ?
#
loop_
_entity_poly.entity_id
_entity_poly.type
_entity_poly.pdbx_seq_one_letter_code
_entity_poly.pdbx_strand_id
1 'polypeptide(L)'
;AFRRAMKRSVQSAMRLGAQGIRINCSGRLGGAEIARMEWYREGRVPLHTLRADIDYGTAEAKTAYGICGVKVWIFKGEILEHDPMASERRSIEGQEQGGSGGGHRRQNAN
;
A
#
# COMPACT_ATOMS: atom_id res chain seq x y z
N ALA A 1 -11.62 4.40 15.96
CA ALA A 1 -11.83 3.65 14.70
C ALA A 1 -10.78 3.96 13.61
N PHE A 2 -10.67 5.19 13.08
CA PHE A 2 -9.76 5.51 11.96
C PHE A 2 -8.26 5.30 12.24
N ARG A 3 -7.78 5.65 13.45
CA ARG A 3 -6.39 5.39 13.89
C ARG A 3 -6.01 3.91 13.88
N ARG A 4 -6.95 3.04 14.26
CA ARG A 4 -6.75 1.58 14.26
C ARG A 4 -6.64 1.04 12.83
N ALA A 5 -7.46 1.55 11.91
CA ALA A 5 -7.38 1.19 10.49
C ALA A 5 -6.01 1.59 9.91
N MET A 6 -5.55 2.82 10.14
CA MET A 6 -4.23 3.27 9.69
C MET A 6 -3.09 2.42 10.26
N LYS A 7 -3.06 2.17 11.58
CA LYS A 7 -2.03 1.32 12.20
C LYS A 7 -2.01 -0.09 11.61
N ARG A 8 -3.17 -0.70 11.41
CA ARG A 8 -3.28 -2.02 10.77
C ARG A 8 -2.71 -2.00 9.35
N SER A 9 -3.04 -0.98 8.56
CA SER A 9 -2.54 -0.85 7.18
C SER A 9 -1.03 -0.69 7.13
N VAL A 10 -0.46 0.15 8.02
CA VAL A 10 1.00 0.31 8.16
C VAL A 10 1.67 -1.03 8.48
N GLN A 11 1.20 -1.72 9.52
CA GLN A 11 1.77 -3.01 9.93
C GLN A 11 1.65 -4.07 8.83
N SER A 12 0.53 -4.09 8.11
CA SER A 12 0.33 -5.01 6.99
C SER A 12 1.31 -4.76 5.86
N ALA A 13 1.56 -3.51 5.49
CA ALA A 13 2.49 -3.16 4.42
C ALA A 13 3.94 -3.51 4.79
N MET A 14 4.35 -3.17 6.02
CA MET A 14 5.69 -3.52 6.52
C MET A 14 5.88 -5.05 6.56
N ARG A 15 4.85 -5.81 6.99
CA ARG A 15 4.88 -7.28 7.00
C ARG A 15 5.01 -7.89 5.60
N LEU A 16 4.47 -7.23 4.58
CA LEU A 16 4.56 -7.66 3.17
C LEU A 16 5.90 -7.27 2.52
N GLY A 17 6.85 -6.71 3.27
CA GLY A 17 8.20 -6.42 2.78
C GLY A 17 8.39 -4.99 2.26
N ALA A 18 7.47 -4.07 2.53
CA ALA A 18 7.73 -2.65 2.27
C ALA A 18 8.89 -2.15 3.13
N GLN A 19 9.81 -1.38 2.53
CA GLN A 19 10.94 -0.77 3.25
C GLN A 19 10.53 0.51 3.99
N GLY A 20 9.39 1.09 3.63
CA GLY A 20 8.72 2.11 4.42
C GLY A 20 7.36 2.47 3.87
N ILE A 21 6.54 3.07 4.73
CA ILE A 21 5.19 3.50 4.40
C ILE A 21 4.88 4.83 5.10
N ARG A 22 4.17 5.70 4.39
CA ARG A 22 3.53 6.90 4.95
C ARG A 22 2.06 6.90 4.56
N ILE A 23 1.18 7.12 5.52
CA ILE A 23 -0.26 7.29 5.29
C ILE A 23 -0.66 8.64 5.87
N ASN A 24 -1.27 9.50 5.06
CA ASN A 24 -1.90 10.74 5.52
C ASN A 24 -3.41 10.61 5.32
N CYS A 25 -4.18 10.86 6.38
CA CYS A 25 -5.63 10.97 6.35
C CYS A 25 -6.02 12.41 6.68
N SER A 26 -6.83 13.04 5.85
CA SER A 26 -7.27 14.42 6.00
C SER A 26 -8.80 14.52 5.96
N GLY A 27 -9.37 15.35 6.82
CA GLY A 27 -10.81 15.64 6.84
C GLY A 27 -11.36 15.73 8.26
N ARG A 28 -12.68 15.56 8.41
CA ARG A 28 -13.39 15.55 9.70
C ARG A 28 -13.24 14.20 10.40
N LEU A 29 -12.01 13.87 10.76
CA LEU A 29 -11.63 12.53 11.23
C LEU A 29 -12.33 12.18 12.55
N GLY A 30 -13.20 11.16 12.48
CA GLY A 30 -13.99 10.69 13.63
C GLY A 30 -15.20 11.57 13.94
N GLY A 31 -15.68 12.39 12.99
CA GLY A 31 -16.84 13.28 13.18
C GLY A 31 -16.50 14.59 13.87
N ALA A 32 -15.22 14.94 13.98
CA ALA A 32 -14.78 16.23 14.52
C ALA A 32 -15.38 17.40 13.71
N GLU A 33 -15.71 18.49 14.39
CA GLU A 33 -16.22 19.70 13.76
C GLU A 33 -15.20 20.33 12.81
N ILE A 34 -13.94 20.42 13.26
CA ILE A 34 -12.83 20.99 12.50
C ILE A 34 -12.06 19.87 11.78
N ALA A 35 -11.80 20.08 10.49
CA ALA A 35 -11.00 19.16 9.69
C ALA A 35 -9.51 19.21 10.09
N ARG A 36 -8.86 18.05 10.11
CA ARG A 36 -7.44 17.90 10.43
C ARG A 36 -6.78 16.86 9.54
N MET A 37 -5.45 16.91 9.49
CA MET A 37 -4.62 15.89 8.85
C MET A 37 -3.85 15.12 9.91
N GLU A 38 -4.04 13.81 9.93
CA GLU A 38 -3.33 12.87 10.80
C GLU A 38 -2.48 11.97 9.90
N TRP A 39 -1.24 11.72 10.30
CA TRP A 39 -0.33 10.89 9.53
C TRP A 39 0.37 9.84 10.39
N TYR A 40 0.63 8.69 9.76
CA TYR A 40 1.46 7.63 10.32
C TYR A 40 2.57 7.33 9.33
N ARG A 41 3.78 7.11 9.85
CA ARG A 41 4.94 6.74 9.06
C ARG A 41 5.72 5.64 9.79
N GLU A 42 6.16 4.66 9.03
CA GLU A 42 7.05 3.59 9.51
C GLU A 42 8.11 3.32 8.44
N GLY A 43 9.35 3.09 8.86
CA GLY A 43 10.48 2.89 7.95
C GLY A 43 10.93 4.15 7.17
N ARG A 44 11.66 3.91 6.09
CA ARG A 44 12.26 4.95 5.24
C ARG A 44 11.35 5.29 4.05
N VAL A 45 11.06 6.58 3.85
CA VAL A 45 10.29 7.07 2.70
C VAL A 45 11.01 8.30 2.13
N PRO A 46 12.05 8.09 1.29
CA PRO A 46 12.89 9.17 0.79
C PRO A 46 12.24 9.87 -0.42
N LEU A 47 11.39 10.87 -0.16
CA LEU A 47 10.63 11.58 -1.22
C LEU A 47 11.47 12.44 -2.17
N HIS A 48 12.72 12.73 -1.81
CA HIS A 48 13.64 13.54 -2.63
C HIS A 48 14.59 12.69 -3.48
N THR A 49 14.58 11.37 -3.31
CA THR A 49 15.50 10.47 -4.00
C THR A 49 14.82 9.91 -5.25
N LEU A 50 15.19 10.40 -6.44
CA LEU A 50 14.54 10.00 -7.69
C LEU A 50 14.65 8.50 -8.01
N ARG A 51 15.75 7.85 -7.61
CA ARG A 51 15.96 6.40 -7.76
C ARG A 51 15.13 5.53 -6.80
N ALA A 52 14.40 6.15 -5.87
CA ALA A 52 13.56 5.43 -4.93
C ALA A 52 12.28 4.97 -5.62
N ASP A 53 12.01 3.66 -5.55
CA ASP A 53 10.77 3.04 -6.01
C ASP A 53 9.67 3.33 -4.98
N ILE A 54 8.84 4.33 -5.26
CA ILE A 54 7.77 4.80 -4.38
C ILE A 54 6.44 4.73 -5.12
N ASP A 55 5.56 3.85 -4.64
CA ASP A 55 4.17 3.84 -5.06
C ASP A 55 3.40 4.91 -4.30
N TYR A 56 2.67 5.75 -5.05
CA TYR A 56 1.75 6.73 -4.49
C TYR A 56 0.31 6.40 -4.90
N GLY A 57 -0.61 6.46 -3.94
CA GLY A 57 -2.03 6.25 -4.18
C GLY A 57 -2.90 7.21 -3.37
N THR A 58 -4.04 7.59 -3.93
CA THR A 58 -5.04 8.43 -3.24
C THR A 58 -6.41 7.79 -3.30
N ALA A 59 -7.18 7.97 -2.23
CA ALA A 59 -8.57 7.54 -2.16
C ALA A 59 -9.40 8.53 -1.34
N GLU A 60 -10.68 8.62 -1.66
CA GLU A 60 -11.65 9.44 -0.95
C GLU A 60 -12.69 8.55 -0.27
N ALA A 61 -12.95 8.82 1.01
CA ALA A 61 -14.00 8.17 1.77
C ALA A 61 -15.17 9.14 1.96
N LYS A 62 -16.31 8.83 1.33
CA LYS A 62 -17.57 9.55 1.54
C LYS A 62 -18.16 9.14 2.88
N THR A 63 -18.24 10.07 3.82
CA THR A 63 -18.80 9.82 5.16
C THR A 63 -19.98 10.75 5.41
N ALA A 64 -20.79 10.46 6.44
CA ALA A 64 -21.92 11.31 6.82
C ALA A 64 -21.52 12.77 7.13
N TYR A 65 -20.27 13.01 7.53
CA TYR A 65 -19.76 14.32 7.92
C TYR A 65 -18.99 15.03 6.79
N GLY A 66 -18.99 14.46 5.58
CA GLY A 66 -18.27 14.95 4.41
C GLY A 66 -17.22 13.96 3.88
N ILE A 67 -16.31 14.46 3.05
CA ILE A 67 -15.28 13.63 2.40
C ILE A 67 -14.01 13.61 3.24
N CYS A 68 -13.48 12.42 3.49
CA CYS A 68 -12.14 12.22 4.06
C CYS A 68 -11.18 11.77 2.96
N GLY A 69 -10.11 12.53 2.75
CA GLY A 69 -9.05 12.17 1.81
C GLY A 69 -7.98 11.28 2.46
N VAL A 70 -7.52 10.28 1.74
CA VAL A 70 -6.42 9.39 2.14
C VAL A 70 -5.34 9.41 1.07
N LYS A 71 -4.10 9.64 1.48
CA LYS A 71 -2.91 9.62 0.63
C LYS A 71 -1.90 8.64 1.20
N VAL A 72 -1.37 7.76 0.36
CA VAL A 72 -0.46 6.67 0.78
C VAL A 72 0.79 6.69 -0.08
N TRP A 73 1.95 6.52 0.56
CA TRP A 73 3.24 6.31 -0.08
C TRP A 73 3.83 4.99 0.44
N ILE A 74 4.24 4.10 -0.46
CA ILE A 74 4.90 2.84 -0.14
C ILE A 74 6.26 2.81 -0.83
N PHE A 75 7.32 2.74 -0.04
CA PHE A 75 8.68 2.60 -0.53
C PHE A 75 9.07 1.11 -0.61
N LYS A 76 9.35 0.64 -1.82
CA LYS A 76 9.68 -0.77 -2.10
C LYS A 76 11.18 -1.05 -2.15
N GLY A 77 12.01 -0.02 -2.34
CA GLY A 77 13.45 -0.12 -2.47
C GLY A 77 14.01 0.86 -3.49
N GLU A 78 15.29 0.72 -3.83
CA GLU A 78 15.92 1.53 -4.87
C GLU A 78 15.98 0.73 -6.18
N ILE A 79 15.75 1.40 -7.30
CA ILE A 79 15.98 0.83 -8.63
C ILE A 79 17.44 1.17 -8.98
N LEU A 80 18.34 0.18 -8.94
CA LEU A 80 19.68 0.36 -9.48
C LEU A 80 19.57 0.39 -11.01
N GLU A 81 19.97 1.51 -11.61
CA GLU A 81 19.96 1.74 -13.06
C GLU A 81 20.87 0.74 -13.80
N HIS A 82 20.31 -0.40 -14.22
CA HIS A 82 20.72 -1.09 -15.45
C HIS A 82 19.64 -1.99 -16.06
N ASP A 83 18.37 -1.85 -15.65
CA ASP A 83 17.32 -2.67 -16.23
C ASP A 83 16.01 -1.89 -16.35
N PRO A 84 15.72 -1.29 -17.53
CA PRO A 84 14.52 -0.49 -17.76
C PRO A 84 13.22 -1.31 -17.64
N MET A 85 13.30 -2.64 -17.51
CA MET A 85 12.16 -3.55 -17.30
C MET A 85 11.99 -4.00 -15.83
N ALA A 86 12.78 -3.49 -14.86
CA ALA A 86 12.76 -3.98 -13.47
C ALA A 86 11.44 -3.76 -12.72
N SER A 87 10.63 -2.78 -13.11
CA SER A 87 9.29 -2.54 -12.54
C SER A 87 8.25 -3.51 -13.11
N GLU A 88 8.31 -3.78 -14.42
CA GLU A 88 7.45 -4.76 -15.10
C GLU A 88 7.77 -6.19 -14.67
N ARG A 89 9.05 -6.57 -14.59
CA ARG A 89 9.46 -7.91 -14.15
C ARG A 89 8.99 -8.22 -12.73
N ARG A 90 9.12 -7.27 -11.79
CA ARG A 90 8.61 -7.44 -10.41
C ARG A 90 7.10 -7.50 -10.31
N SER A 91 6.37 -6.79 -11.18
CA SER A 91 4.90 -6.88 -11.20
C SER A 91 4.41 -8.20 -11.80
N ILE A 92 5.17 -8.78 -12.74
CA ILE A 92 4.92 -10.12 -13.31
C ILE A 92 5.24 -11.21 -12.26
N GLU A 93 6.42 -11.18 -11.62
CA GLU A 93 6.82 -12.14 -10.58
C GLU A 93 5.85 -12.14 -9.38
N GLY A 94 5.32 -10.97 -9.00
CA GLY A 94 4.33 -10.84 -7.94
C GLY A 94 2.95 -11.43 -8.28
N GLN A 95 2.60 -11.53 -9.57
CA GLN A 95 1.38 -12.20 -10.04
C GLN A 95 1.54 -13.72 -10.10
N GLU A 96 2.72 -14.23 -10.44
CA GLU A 96 2.98 -15.68 -10.55
C GLU A 96 2.90 -16.42 -9.20
N GLN A 97 3.25 -15.76 -8.08
CA GLN A 97 3.10 -16.36 -6.74
C GLN A 97 1.63 -16.54 -6.28
N GLY A 98 0.66 -15.91 -6.97
CA GLY A 98 -0.77 -16.07 -6.69
C GLY A 98 -1.48 -17.20 -7.46
N GLY A 99 -0.78 -17.89 -8.38
CA GLY A 99 -1.37 -18.81 -9.35
C GLY A 99 -1.33 -20.31 -9.01
N SER A 100 -0.72 -20.73 -7.90
CA SER A 100 -0.63 -22.16 -7.54
C SER A 100 -1.83 -22.63 -6.72
N GLY A 101 -3.00 -22.65 -7.35
CA GLY A 101 -4.26 -23.08 -6.74
C GLY A 101 -5.20 -23.77 -7.72
N GLY A 102 -4.67 -24.63 -8.60
CA GLY A 102 -5.48 -25.33 -9.59
C GLY A 102 -4.97 -26.72 -9.92
N GLY A 103 -5.72 -27.75 -9.48
CA GLY A 103 -5.87 -28.99 -10.25
C GLY A 103 -5.20 -30.25 -9.72
N HIS A 104 -5.78 -30.89 -8.70
CA HIS A 104 -5.66 -32.35 -8.52
C HIS A 104 -6.91 -33.05 -9.07
N ARG A 105 -6.92 -33.16 -10.40
CA ARG A 105 -7.11 -34.37 -11.19
C ARG A 105 -8.02 -35.48 -10.60
N ARG A 106 -9.17 -35.64 -11.27
CA ARG A 106 -9.96 -36.86 -11.47
C ARG A 106 -9.22 -38.17 -11.17
N GLN A 107 -9.84 -39.08 -10.42
CA GLN A 107 -9.78 -40.52 -10.70
C GLN A 107 -11.14 -41.20 -10.44
N ASN A 108 -11.53 -42.03 -11.41
CA ASN A 108 -12.68 -42.92 -11.41
C ASN A 108 -12.72 -43.84 -10.18
N ALA A 109 -13.92 -44.24 -9.78
CA ALA A 109 -14.17 -45.61 -9.33
C ALA A 109 -15.62 -46.00 -9.67
N ASN A 110 -15.71 -47.24 -10.13
CA ASN A 110 -16.82 -48.06 -10.63
C ASN A 110 -18.15 -47.92 -9.88
#